data_AF-A0A2W4KZ79-F1
#
_entry.id   AF-A0A2W4KZ79-F1
#
_cell.length_a   1.000
_cell.length_b   1.000
_cell.length_c   1.000
_cell.angle_alpha   90.00
_cell.angle_beta   90.00
_cell.angle_gamma   90.00
#
_symmetry.space_group_name_H-M   'P 1'
#
loop_
_entity.id
_entity.type
_entity.pdbx_description
1 polymer ?
#
loop_
_entity_poly.entity_id
_entity_poly.type
_entity_poly.pdbx_seq_one_letter_code
_entity_poly.pdbx_strand_id
1 'polypeptide(L)'
;GDGPGSRYARLMPIVKEHGAAVVALTIDEEGQARTAEWKVRVASRLIDDLTGRWGMAPSDIFVDCLTFPIATGQEETRRDALETIEAIREIKRRYPGVNFTLGISNVSFGLNPAARQVLNSVFLAECVDAGLNSAIVHASKILPMSKIPEEQRQVALDLIYDRRREGYDPLQRFIELFEGMDAASARAGRAEELAALPLEERLKRRIIDGERNGLEADLDAALAERPALSIINDILLDGMKVVGDLFGAGQMQLPFVLQSAEVMKAAVAYLEPHMDKSAESGKGRIVLATVKGDVHDIGKNLVDIILSNNGYEVINIGIKQPISAILEAAERHDADVIGMSGLLVKSTVVMKENLQEMVARGVAHRWPVLLGGAALTRAYVEDDLRALFPGEVHYARDAFEGLALMDRVMAAKRGGTPVVDPEREAALEARRARRARHRAMVAERLPSLDDDSVRSDVSRDVEIPTPPFFGSRVVKGIPLAEYASFLDERATFMGQWGLRGARGGSGPSYDCRLCKSPNQRARPKSRKPTSSDKTQER
;
A
#
# COMPACT_ATOMS: atom_id res chain seq x y z
N GLY A 1 25.86 27.43 7.16
CA GLY A 1 26.59 28.33 6.25
C GLY A 1 26.14 28.10 4.83
N ASP A 2 25.45 29.05 4.22
CA ASP A 2 25.01 29.06 2.81
C ASP A 2 25.88 29.96 1.91
N GLY A 3 26.94 30.56 2.46
CA GLY A 3 27.86 31.43 1.73
C GLY A 3 28.63 30.74 0.59
N PRO A 4 29.30 31.52 -0.29
CA PRO A 4 29.90 31.03 -1.54
C PRO A 4 30.97 29.94 -1.38
N GLY A 5 31.69 29.92 -0.25
CA GLY A 5 32.70 28.90 0.07
C GLY A 5 32.19 27.71 0.89
N SER A 6 30.89 27.69 1.21
CA SER A 6 30.31 26.67 2.08
C SER A 6 30.39 25.27 1.45
N ARG A 7 30.36 24.23 2.30
CA ARG A 7 30.20 22.85 1.83
C ARG A 7 28.91 22.68 1.04
N TYR A 8 27.85 23.39 1.46
CA TYR A 8 26.56 23.46 0.78
C TYR A 8 26.73 23.96 -0.68
N ALA A 9 27.27 25.17 -0.88
CA ALA A 9 27.45 25.76 -2.21
C ALA A 9 28.37 24.93 -3.13
N ARG A 10 29.35 24.19 -2.56
CA ARG A 10 30.22 23.29 -3.33
C ARG A 10 29.56 21.98 -3.73
N LEU A 11 28.64 21.45 -2.92
CA LEU A 11 27.95 20.18 -3.21
C LEU A 11 26.77 20.36 -4.15
N MET A 12 26.06 21.48 -4.05
CA MET A 12 24.82 21.69 -4.80
C MET A 12 24.95 21.60 -6.34
N PRO A 13 26.06 22.03 -7.00
CA PRO A 13 26.25 21.80 -8.43
C PRO A 13 26.24 20.31 -8.80
N ILE A 14 26.89 19.46 -7.99
CA ILE A 14 26.96 18.01 -8.19
C ILE A 14 25.58 17.37 -7.96
N VAL A 15 24.88 17.80 -6.90
CA VAL A 15 23.51 17.36 -6.61
C VAL A 15 22.58 17.66 -7.79
N LYS A 16 22.69 18.86 -8.37
CA LYS A 16 21.90 19.30 -9.51
C LYS A 16 22.25 18.55 -10.79
N GLU A 17 23.52 18.27 -11.05
CA GLU A 17 23.98 17.51 -12.21
C GLU A 17 23.44 16.08 -12.21
N HIS A 18 23.42 15.43 -11.06
CA HIS A 18 23.01 14.02 -10.94
C HIS A 18 21.55 13.81 -10.52
N GLY A 19 20.80 14.88 -10.23
CA GLY A 19 19.39 14.80 -9.80
C GLY A 19 19.20 14.08 -8.46
N ALA A 20 20.12 14.27 -7.51
CA ALA A 20 20.06 13.62 -6.20
C ALA A 20 19.09 14.33 -5.24
N ALA A 21 18.35 13.55 -4.44
CA ALA A 21 17.61 14.07 -3.30
C ALA A 21 18.55 14.49 -2.16
N VAL A 22 18.11 15.42 -1.32
CA VAL A 22 18.92 15.97 -0.21
C VAL A 22 18.20 15.84 1.12
N VAL A 23 18.99 15.58 2.17
CA VAL A 23 18.53 15.70 3.56
C VAL A 23 18.94 17.06 4.10
N ALA A 24 17.95 17.92 4.37
CA ALA A 24 18.10 19.25 4.94
C ALA A 24 17.97 19.16 6.46
N LEU A 25 19.11 19.14 7.16
CA LEU A 25 19.16 19.21 8.62
C LEU A 25 18.85 20.63 9.08
N THR A 26 18.00 20.80 10.11
CA THR A 26 17.73 22.11 10.71
C THR A 26 18.90 22.58 11.59
N ILE A 27 20.06 22.79 10.96
CA ILE A 27 21.30 23.29 11.56
C ILE A 27 21.73 24.54 10.77
N ASP A 28 21.97 25.64 11.46
CA ASP A 28 22.42 26.89 10.89
C ASP A 28 23.72 27.39 11.53
N GLU A 29 24.04 28.67 11.34
CA GLU A 29 25.23 29.33 11.88
C GLU A 29 25.16 29.49 13.41
N GLU A 30 23.96 29.51 14.00
CA GLU A 30 23.74 29.56 15.45
C GLU A 30 23.83 28.17 16.10
N GLY A 31 23.76 27.11 15.28
CA GLY A 31 23.95 25.73 15.71
C GLY A 31 22.77 24.83 15.36
N GLN A 32 22.49 23.85 16.22
CA GLN A 32 21.42 22.90 15.99
C GLN A 32 20.09 23.44 16.52
N ALA A 33 19.08 23.55 15.65
CA ALA A 33 17.83 24.20 16.02
C ALA A 33 17.02 23.39 17.04
N ARG A 34 16.71 23.99 18.19
CA ARG A 34 16.02 23.33 19.32
C ARG A 34 14.53 23.65 19.42
N THR A 35 14.12 24.89 19.20
CA THR A 35 12.70 25.29 19.22
C THR A 35 12.04 25.09 17.86
N ALA A 36 10.72 24.88 17.83
CA ALA A 36 9.94 24.69 16.62
C ALA A 36 10.07 25.91 15.70
N GLU A 37 10.01 27.12 16.27
CA GLU A 37 10.18 28.36 15.51
C GLU A 37 11.56 28.41 14.82
N TRP A 38 12.63 28.05 15.53
CA TRP A 38 13.96 28.01 14.97
C TRP A 38 14.10 26.92 13.90
N LYS A 39 13.60 25.69 14.18
CA LYS A 39 13.59 24.59 13.20
C LYS A 39 12.85 25.00 11.92
N VAL A 40 11.68 25.61 12.05
CA VAL A 40 10.86 26.11 10.93
C VAL A 40 11.60 27.23 10.17
N ARG A 41 12.27 28.14 10.88
CA ARG A 41 13.07 29.22 10.28
C ARG A 41 14.20 28.66 9.41
N VAL A 42 14.99 27.71 9.95
CA VAL A 42 16.10 27.08 9.22
C VAL A 42 15.59 26.25 8.05
N ALA A 43 14.56 25.43 8.27
CA ALA A 43 13.95 24.63 7.22
C ALA A 43 13.40 25.51 6.09
N SER A 44 12.69 26.59 6.42
CA SER A 44 12.15 27.54 5.43
C SER A 44 13.28 28.14 4.59
N ARG A 45 14.34 28.65 5.24
CA ARG A 45 15.50 29.21 4.55
C ARG A 45 16.15 28.19 3.60
N LEU A 46 16.30 26.94 4.02
CA LEU A 46 16.88 25.87 3.19
C LEU A 46 15.96 25.49 2.03
N ILE A 47 14.66 25.30 2.28
CA ILE A 47 13.68 24.92 1.26
C ILE A 47 13.58 26.03 0.21
N ASP A 48 13.53 27.29 0.62
CA ASP A 48 13.45 28.44 -0.28
C ASP A 48 14.71 28.56 -1.15
N ASP A 49 15.91 28.33 -0.60
CA ASP A 49 17.14 28.35 -1.41
C ASP A 49 17.23 27.16 -2.38
N LEU A 50 16.92 25.95 -1.89
CA LEU A 50 16.95 24.73 -2.70
C LEU A 50 15.95 24.79 -3.87
N THR A 51 14.74 25.30 -3.62
CA THR A 51 13.70 25.42 -4.66
C THR A 51 13.90 26.64 -5.55
N GLY A 52 14.36 27.76 -4.99
CA GLY A 52 14.55 29.02 -5.72
C GLY A 52 15.85 29.07 -6.50
N ARG A 53 16.99 29.06 -5.79
CA ARG A 53 18.34 29.20 -6.39
C ARG A 53 18.76 27.96 -7.17
N TRP A 54 18.50 26.77 -6.62
CA TRP A 54 18.95 25.52 -7.21
C TRP A 54 17.92 24.85 -8.12
N GLY A 55 16.65 25.22 -7.99
CA GLY A 55 15.57 24.70 -8.82
C GLY A 55 15.18 23.26 -8.50
N MET A 56 15.43 22.79 -7.26
CA MET A 56 15.07 21.45 -6.83
C MET A 56 13.56 21.28 -6.67
N ALA A 57 13.09 20.05 -6.89
CA ALA A 57 11.75 19.65 -6.50
C ALA A 57 11.64 19.64 -4.97
N PRO A 58 10.58 20.20 -4.35
CA PRO A 58 10.30 19.98 -2.94
C PRO A 58 10.23 18.51 -2.55
N SER A 59 9.75 17.63 -3.45
CA SER A 59 9.70 16.18 -3.21
C SER A 59 11.08 15.54 -3.04
N ASP A 60 12.13 16.19 -3.55
CA ASP A 60 13.51 15.71 -3.43
C ASP A 60 14.19 16.28 -2.16
N ILE A 61 13.45 17.02 -1.33
CA ILE A 61 13.94 17.60 -0.08
C ILE A 61 13.34 16.81 1.08
N PHE A 62 14.21 16.18 1.86
CA PHE A 62 13.88 15.52 3.11
C PHE A 62 14.34 16.40 4.27
N VAL A 63 13.41 16.98 5.01
CA VAL A 63 13.75 17.80 6.18
C VAL A 63 13.92 16.91 7.40
N ASP A 64 15.06 17.05 8.06
CA ASP A 64 15.32 16.45 9.37
C ASP A 64 15.23 17.54 10.43
N CYS A 65 14.16 17.47 11.22
CA CYS A 65 13.85 18.43 12.27
C CYS A 65 14.63 18.18 13.57
N LEU A 66 15.63 17.30 13.58
CA LEU A 66 16.52 16.95 14.69
C LEU A 66 15.81 16.44 15.95
N THR A 67 16.08 15.19 16.30
CA THR A 67 15.65 14.61 17.58
C THR A 67 16.72 14.74 18.64
N PHE A 68 16.34 15.34 19.77
CA PHE A 68 17.17 15.50 20.96
C PHE A 68 16.62 14.69 22.14
N PRO A 69 17.46 14.38 23.14
CA PRO A 69 17.06 13.55 24.26
C PRO A 69 16.24 14.32 25.28
N ILE A 70 15.05 13.81 25.61
CA ILE A 70 14.15 14.42 26.61
C ILE A 70 14.22 13.75 27.98
N ALA A 71 15.03 12.68 28.10
CA ALA A 71 15.15 11.88 29.30
C ALA A 71 16.42 12.16 30.13
N THR A 72 17.08 13.30 29.88
CA THR A 72 18.31 13.70 30.59
C THR A 72 18.05 14.38 31.94
N GLY A 73 16.80 14.76 32.22
CA GLY A 73 16.42 15.53 33.41
C GLY A 73 16.74 17.02 33.33
N GLN A 74 17.29 17.50 32.20
CA GLN A 74 17.62 18.91 32.03
C GLN A 74 16.40 19.70 31.57
N GLU A 75 16.09 20.78 32.29
CA GLU A 75 14.97 21.69 32.00
C GLU A 75 14.97 22.20 30.56
N GLU A 76 16.15 22.46 30.00
CA GLU A 76 16.29 22.97 28.65
C GLU A 76 15.89 21.94 27.59
N THR A 77 15.94 20.64 27.89
CA THR A 77 15.71 19.54 26.93
C THR A 77 14.32 18.95 26.96
N ARG A 78 13.55 19.22 28.01
CA ARG A 78 12.24 18.59 28.22
C ARG A 78 11.25 18.81 27.07
N ARG A 79 11.33 19.97 26.40
CA ARG A 79 10.41 20.34 25.31
C ARG A 79 10.88 19.86 23.93
N ASP A 80 12.09 19.33 23.78
CA ASP A 80 12.67 19.11 22.44
C ASP A 80 11.85 18.15 21.55
N ALA A 81 11.20 17.14 22.13
CA ALA A 81 10.33 16.22 21.38
C ALA A 81 9.08 16.94 20.86
N LEU A 82 8.40 17.70 21.72
CA LEU A 82 7.29 18.58 21.34
C LEU A 82 7.70 19.55 20.23
N GLU A 83 8.83 20.24 20.40
CA GLU A 83 9.33 21.22 19.43
C GLU A 83 9.64 20.56 18.06
N THR A 84 10.06 19.29 18.06
CA THR A 84 10.27 18.52 16.83
C THR A 84 8.94 18.18 16.15
N ILE A 85 7.94 17.71 16.91
CA ILE A 85 6.61 17.37 16.39
C ILE A 85 5.93 18.62 15.80
N GLU A 86 5.97 19.75 16.51
CA GLU A 86 5.39 21.01 16.04
C GLU A 86 6.12 21.55 14.81
N ALA A 87 7.45 21.42 14.75
CA ALA A 87 8.21 21.80 13.55
C ALA A 87 7.79 20.99 12.33
N ILE A 88 7.66 19.66 12.47
CA ILE A 88 7.19 18.79 11.37
C ILE A 88 5.81 19.24 10.91
N ARG A 89 4.87 19.44 11.85
CA ARG A 89 3.50 19.86 11.54
C ARG A 89 3.46 21.21 10.80
N GLU A 90 4.21 22.19 11.28
CA GLU A 90 4.23 23.54 10.70
C GLU A 90 4.96 23.58 9.35
N ILE A 91 6.09 22.87 9.20
CA ILE A 91 6.80 22.76 7.93
C ILE A 91 5.92 22.02 6.91
N LYS A 92 5.21 20.95 7.31
CA LYS A 92 4.29 20.23 6.41
C LYS A 92 3.15 21.14 5.94
N ARG A 93 2.63 21.99 6.84
CA ARG A 93 1.60 22.97 6.52
C ARG A 93 2.10 24.04 5.53
N ARG A 94 3.31 24.58 5.73
CA ARG A 94 3.91 25.60 4.85
C ARG A 94 4.38 25.03 3.51
N TYR A 95 4.97 23.83 3.53
CA TYR A 95 5.61 23.19 2.38
C TYR A 95 5.09 21.76 2.19
N PRO A 96 3.83 21.55 1.75
CA PRO A 96 3.22 20.22 1.69
C PRO A 96 3.96 19.23 0.77
N GLY A 97 4.75 19.74 -0.17
CA GLY A 97 5.53 18.96 -1.12
C GLY A 97 6.86 18.43 -0.58
N VAL A 98 7.32 18.85 0.61
CA VAL A 98 8.56 18.29 1.19
C VAL A 98 8.30 17.00 1.95
N ASN A 99 9.34 16.17 1.99
CA ASN A 99 9.39 14.96 2.78
C ASN A 99 10.14 15.20 4.08
N PHE A 100 10.02 14.27 5.02
CA PHE A 100 10.67 14.33 6.33
C PHE A 100 11.41 13.04 6.59
N THR A 101 12.61 13.13 7.16
CA THR A 101 13.32 11.97 7.68
C THR A 101 13.78 12.28 9.09
N LEU A 102 13.64 11.32 10.00
CA LEU A 102 13.98 11.56 11.41
C LEU A 102 14.59 10.33 12.06
N GLY A 103 15.72 10.52 12.75
CA GLY A 103 16.30 9.52 13.64
C GLY A 103 15.65 9.55 15.02
N ILE A 104 14.66 8.69 15.26
CA ILE A 104 13.84 8.77 16.50
C ILE A 104 14.61 8.39 17.76
N SER A 105 15.64 7.54 17.65
CA SER A 105 16.23 6.83 18.80
C SER A 105 16.94 7.74 19.81
N ASN A 106 17.24 8.99 19.43
CA ASN A 106 17.87 9.97 20.31
C ASN A 106 16.91 10.48 21.38
N VAL A 107 15.59 10.47 21.14
CA VAL A 107 14.59 10.98 22.10
C VAL A 107 14.70 10.28 23.44
N SER A 108 15.02 8.99 23.41
CA SER A 108 15.08 8.10 24.56
C SER A 108 16.51 7.89 25.09
N PHE A 109 17.48 8.73 24.75
CA PHE A 109 18.84 8.59 25.27
C PHE A 109 18.85 8.76 26.80
N GLY A 110 19.62 7.93 27.49
CA GLY A 110 19.67 7.89 28.97
C GLY A 110 18.70 6.90 29.63
N LEU A 111 17.74 6.34 28.89
CA LEU A 111 16.78 5.36 29.41
C LEU A 111 17.24 3.91 29.24
N ASN A 112 16.70 3.02 30.07
CA ASN A 112 16.89 1.57 29.95
C ASN A 112 16.22 1.01 28.67
N PRO A 113 16.62 -0.18 28.18
CA PRO A 113 16.12 -0.71 26.91
C PRO A 113 14.59 -0.83 26.80
N ALA A 114 13.89 -1.17 27.89
CA ALA A 114 12.43 -1.32 27.90
C ALA A 114 11.73 0.04 27.76
N ALA A 115 12.13 1.03 28.57
CA ALA A 115 11.65 2.40 28.50
C ALA A 115 11.92 3.03 27.12
N ARG A 116 13.10 2.77 26.53
CA ARG A 116 13.44 3.20 25.17
C ARG A 116 12.48 2.63 24.14
N GLN A 117 12.10 1.36 24.27
CA GLN A 117 11.20 0.70 23.32
C GLN A 117 9.85 1.42 23.27
N VAL A 118 9.28 1.73 24.45
CA VAL A 118 8.00 2.42 24.57
C VAL A 118 8.10 3.85 24.09
N LEU A 119 9.06 4.64 24.59
CA LEU A 119 9.16 6.07 24.25
C LEU A 119 9.41 6.29 22.75
N ASN A 120 10.27 5.48 22.13
CA ASN A 120 10.52 5.57 20.68
C ASN A 120 9.27 5.21 19.87
N SER A 121 8.48 4.23 20.32
CA SER A 121 7.28 3.80 19.60
C SER A 121 6.19 4.88 19.65
N VAL A 122 5.97 5.47 20.82
CA VAL A 122 5.01 6.58 20.99
C VAL A 122 5.47 7.81 20.21
N PHE A 123 6.75 8.20 20.33
CA PHE A 123 7.29 9.34 19.62
C PHE A 123 7.21 9.19 18.09
N LEU A 124 7.46 7.97 17.57
CA LEU A 124 7.29 7.68 16.15
C LEU A 124 5.85 7.86 15.69
N ALA A 125 4.88 7.34 16.46
CA ALA A 125 3.45 7.49 16.14
C ALA A 125 3.05 8.97 16.07
N GLU A 126 3.43 9.76 17.07
CA GLU A 126 3.13 11.20 17.10
C GLU A 126 3.80 11.98 15.95
N CYS A 127 5.02 11.60 15.56
CA CYS A 127 5.69 12.20 14.41
C CYS A 127 4.99 11.83 13.09
N VAL A 128 4.55 10.58 12.93
CA VAL A 128 3.80 10.13 11.74
C VAL A 128 2.49 10.91 11.62
N ASP A 129 1.76 11.06 12.73
CA ASP A 129 0.52 11.86 12.77
C ASP A 129 0.77 13.35 12.46
N ALA A 130 1.93 13.89 12.84
CA ALA A 130 2.36 15.24 12.48
C ALA A 130 2.76 15.39 11.00
N GLY A 131 3.04 14.29 10.28
CA GLY A 131 3.36 14.28 8.86
C GLY A 131 4.72 13.70 8.49
N LEU A 132 5.41 13.01 9.41
CA LEU A 132 6.64 12.27 9.14
C LEU A 132 6.37 11.12 8.16
N ASN A 133 7.21 10.96 7.14
CA ASN A 133 7.06 9.91 6.12
C ASN A 133 8.30 9.03 5.89
N SER A 134 9.43 9.33 6.53
CA SER A 134 10.60 8.46 6.64
C SER A 134 11.17 8.51 8.06
N ALA A 135 11.60 7.38 8.59
CA ALA A 135 12.19 7.31 9.93
C ALA A 135 13.36 6.33 9.96
N ILE A 136 14.42 6.69 10.69
CA ILE A 136 15.59 5.84 10.92
C ILE A 136 15.40 5.16 12.28
N VAL A 137 14.99 3.89 12.25
CA VAL A 137 14.53 3.14 13.44
C VAL A 137 14.97 1.69 13.39
N HIS A 138 15.08 1.05 14.56
CA HIS A 138 15.24 -0.40 14.63
C HIS A 138 13.85 -1.06 14.65
N ALA A 139 13.39 -1.56 13.49
CA ALA A 139 11.99 -2.01 13.32
C ALA A 139 11.53 -3.03 14.36
N SER A 140 12.37 -4.01 14.74
CA SER A 140 12.00 -5.01 15.76
C SER A 140 11.90 -4.47 17.20
N LYS A 141 12.29 -3.21 17.43
CA LYS A 141 12.18 -2.51 18.71
C LYS A 141 11.05 -1.48 18.70
N ILE A 142 10.20 -1.46 17.67
CA ILE A 142 8.99 -0.65 17.65
C ILE A 142 7.82 -1.54 18.07
N LEU A 143 6.98 -1.02 18.96
CA LEU A 143 5.76 -1.66 19.41
C LEU A 143 4.57 -0.98 18.72
N PRO A 144 3.59 -1.74 18.22
CA PRO A 144 2.29 -1.16 17.85
C PRO A 144 1.68 -0.44 19.05
N MET A 145 1.01 0.69 18.80
CA MET A 145 0.41 1.50 19.87
C MET A 145 -0.59 0.70 20.73
N SER A 146 -1.30 -0.25 20.12
CA SER A 146 -2.24 -1.15 20.82
C SER A 146 -1.57 -2.14 21.78
N LYS A 147 -0.26 -2.34 21.70
CA LYS A 147 0.50 -3.24 22.58
C LYS A 147 1.21 -2.52 23.74
N ILE A 148 1.11 -1.20 23.79
CA ILE A 148 1.69 -0.41 24.87
C ILE A 148 0.63 -0.26 25.96
N PRO A 149 0.88 -0.69 27.21
CA PRO A 149 -0.04 -0.49 28.33
C PRO A 149 -0.46 0.98 28.43
N GLU A 150 -1.75 1.23 28.68
CA GLU A 150 -2.32 2.59 28.61
C GLU A 150 -1.62 3.56 29.56
N GLU A 151 -1.22 3.12 30.76
CA GLU A 151 -0.45 3.95 31.69
C GLU A 151 0.93 4.32 31.11
N GLN A 152 1.67 3.35 30.58
CA GLN A 152 2.99 3.61 29.97
C GLN A 152 2.87 4.54 28.76
N ARG A 153 1.83 4.35 27.95
CA ARG A 153 1.53 5.19 26.79
C ARG A 153 1.20 6.62 27.23
N GLN A 154 0.33 6.79 28.22
CA GLN A 154 -0.07 8.11 28.69
C GLN A 154 1.10 8.88 29.31
N VAL A 155 1.93 8.21 30.12
CA VAL A 155 3.12 8.86 30.70
C VAL A 155 4.17 9.18 29.62
N ALA A 156 4.35 8.32 28.61
CA ALA A 156 5.21 8.64 27.46
C ALA A 156 4.70 9.88 26.69
N LEU A 157 3.39 10.00 26.48
CA LEU A 157 2.78 11.17 25.86
C LEU A 157 2.96 12.42 26.72
N ASP A 158 2.73 12.31 28.04
CA ASP A 158 2.92 13.42 28.97
C ASP A 158 4.40 13.87 29.00
N LEU A 159 5.35 12.95 28.84
CA LEU A 159 6.77 13.25 28.69
C LEU A 159 7.10 13.92 27.34
N ILE A 160 6.59 13.40 26.23
CA ILE A 160 6.81 13.97 24.88
C ILE A 160 6.25 15.39 24.77
N TYR A 161 5.06 15.63 25.32
CA TYR A 161 4.35 16.91 25.27
C TYR A 161 4.63 17.82 26.47
N ASP A 162 5.55 17.44 27.37
CA ASP A 162 5.94 18.24 28.53
C ASP A 162 4.75 18.67 29.42
N ARG A 163 3.84 17.72 29.72
CA ARG A 163 2.61 17.94 30.48
C ARG A 163 2.82 17.85 32.00
N ARG A 164 3.80 18.59 32.51
CA ARG A 164 4.06 18.70 33.95
C ARG A 164 2.95 19.46 34.66
N ARG A 165 2.62 19.03 35.88
CA ARG A 165 1.65 19.67 36.78
C ARG A 165 2.15 19.55 38.22
N GLU A 166 1.60 20.35 39.12
CA GLU A 166 2.02 20.34 40.53
C GLU A 166 1.95 18.91 41.10
N GLY A 167 3.06 18.42 41.65
CA GLY A 167 3.19 17.06 42.17
C GLY A 167 3.37 15.95 41.12
N TYR A 168 3.55 16.28 39.83
CA TYR A 168 3.73 15.29 38.76
C TYR A 168 4.81 15.70 37.76
N ASP A 169 5.92 14.96 37.76
CA ASP A 169 6.92 14.99 36.70
C ASP A 169 6.80 13.72 35.82
N PRO A 170 6.42 13.86 34.54
CA PRO A 170 6.34 12.74 33.60
C PRO A 170 7.64 11.96 33.50
N LEU A 171 8.81 12.60 33.57
CA LEU A 171 10.09 11.90 33.46
C LEU A 171 10.32 11.00 34.67
N GLN A 172 10.09 11.52 35.88
CA GLN A 172 10.23 10.74 37.10
C GLN A 172 9.24 9.59 37.12
N ARG A 173 7.97 9.85 36.78
CA ARG A 173 6.96 8.79 36.68
C ARG A 173 7.33 7.75 35.63
N PHE A 174 7.87 8.18 34.49
CA PHE A 174 8.31 7.27 33.43
C PHE A 174 9.47 6.40 33.91
N ILE A 175 10.45 6.96 34.63
CA ILE A 175 11.55 6.18 35.19
C ILE A 175 11.02 5.16 36.21
N GLU A 176 10.14 5.56 37.14
CA GLU A 176 9.50 4.67 38.13
C GLU A 176 8.76 3.51 37.45
N LEU A 177 8.03 3.78 36.35
CA LEU A 177 7.31 2.77 35.59
C LEU A 177 8.21 1.71 34.96
N PHE A 178 9.50 1.99 34.77
CA PHE A 178 10.47 1.05 34.19
C PHE A 178 11.61 0.71 35.17
N GLU A 179 11.50 1.09 36.44
CA GLU A 179 12.46 0.76 37.47
C GLU A 179 12.36 -0.74 37.79
N GLY A 180 13.46 -1.48 37.65
CA GLY A 180 13.46 -2.95 37.77
C GLY A 180 12.94 -3.71 36.53
N MET A 181 12.47 -3.01 35.49
CA MET A 181 12.16 -3.63 34.20
C MET A 181 13.38 -3.62 33.28
N ASP A 182 14.13 -4.71 33.25
CA ASP A 182 15.04 -4.96 32.14
C ASP A 182 14.26 -5.63 30.98
N ALA A 183 14.79 -5.57 29.76
CA ALA A 183 14.11 -6.18 28.61
C ALA A 183 13.93 -7.70 28.76
N ALA A 184 14.67 -8.33 29.70
CA ALA A 184 14.53 -9.73 30.06
C ALA A 184 13.34 -9.97 31.00
N SER A 185 13.14 -9.14 32.02
CA SER A 185 12.03 -9.22 32.98
C SER A 185 10.72 -8.78 32.34
N ALA A 186 10.72 -7.81 31.44
CA ALA A 186 9.54 -7.45 30.65
C ALA A 186 9.13 -8.57 29.66
N ARG A 187 10.12 -9.31 29.12
CA ARG A 187 9.85 -10.53 28.32
C ARG A 187 9.38 -11.68 29.20
N ALA A 188 9.94 -11.85 30.38
CA ALA A 188 9.53 -12.88 31.34
C ALA A 188 8.10 -12.62 31.84
N GLY A 189 7.77 -11.38 32.21
CA GLY A 189 6.41 -10.97 32.60
C GLY A 189 5.41 -11.14 31.48
N ARG A 190 5.75 -10.79 30.23
CA ARG A 190 4.90 -11.09 29.06
C ARG A 190 4.75 -12.59 28.81
N ALA A 191 5.79 -13.38 29.02
CA ALA A 191 5.71 -14.83 28.88
C ALA A 191 4.83 -15.44 29.98
N GLU A 192 4.89 -14.92 31.21
CA GLU A 192 4.03 -15.33 32.32
C GLU A 192 2.57 -14.89 32.10
N GLU A 193 2.32 -13.66 31.68
CA GLU A 193 0.98 -13.17 31.31
C GLU A 193 0.38 -14.02 30.18
N LEU A 194 1.17 -14.29 29.14
CA LEU A 194 0.75 -15.13 28.04
C LEU A 194 0.47 -16.55 28.54
N ALA A 195 1.31 -17.13 29.39
CA ALA A 195 1.12 -18.46 29.96
C ALA A 195 -0.11 -18.55 30.87
N ALA A 196 -0.49 -17.47 31.55
CA ALA A 196 -1.65 -17.39 32.42
C ALA A 196 -2.98 -17.32 31.66
N LEU A 197 -2.98 -17.00 30.37
CA LEU A 197 -4.18 -17.01 29.54
C LEU A 197 -4.70 -18.45 29.31
N PRO A 198 -6.02 -18.63 29.19
CA PRO A 198 -6.60 -19.88 28.69
C PRO A 198 -6.00 -20.24 27.33
N LEU A 199 -5.85 -21.53 27.05
CA LEU A 199 -5.14 -22.05 25.88
C LEU A 199 -5.60 -21.44 24.54
N GLU A 200 -6.92 -21.32 24.33
CA GLU A 200 -7.47 -20.75 23.10
C GLU A 200 -7.10 -19.27 22.95
N GLU A 201 -7.24 -18.50 24.03
CA GLU A 201 -6.91 -17.07 24.04
C GLU A 201 -5.40 -16.86 23.89
N ARG A 202 -4.61 -17.75 24.48
CA ARG A 202 -3.14 -17.77 24.35
C ARG A 202 -2.71 -18.01 22.91
N LEU A 203 -3.29 -19.00 22.23
CA LEU A 203 -3.03 -19.28 20.82
C LEU A 203 -3.45 -18.12 19.91
N LYS A 204 -4.65 -17.55 20.12
CA LYS A 204 -5.08 -16.33 19.41
C LYS A 204 -4.08 -15.19 19.61
N ARG A 205 -3.68 -14.97 20.86
CA ARG A 205 -2.78 -13.89 21.23
C ARG A 205 -1.41 -14.05 20.58
N ARG A 206 -0.87 -15.27 20.49
CA ARG A 206 0.38 -15.54 19.75
C ARG A 206 0.31 -15.20 18.28
N ILE A 207 -0.81 -15.50 17.62
CA ILE A 207 -1.02 -15.13 16.22
C ILE A 207 -1.08 -13.61 16.06
N ILE A 208 -1.90 -12.93 16.86
CA ILE A 208 -2.02 -11.46 16.85
C ILE A 208 -0.67 -10.80 17.14
N ASP A 209 0.11 -11.41 18.05
CA ASP A 209 1.35 -10.85 18.50
C ASP A 209 2.55 -11.16 17.61
N GLY A 210 2.42 -12.14 16.71
CA GLY A 210 3.54 -12.66 15.92
C GLY A 210 4.59 -13.36 16.80
N GLU A 211 4.16 -14.01 17.89
CA GLU A 211 5.04 -14.69 18.85
C GLU A 211 5.16 -16.19 18.55
N ARG A 212 6.35 -16.61 18.11
CA ARG A 212 6.64 -18.00 17.75
C ARG A 212 7.11 -18.84 18.94
N ASN A 213 7.72 -18.24 19.96
CA ASN A 213 8.38 -18.99 21.02
C ASN A 213 7.36 -19.66 21.95
N GLY A 214 7.36 -20.99 22.02
CA GLY A 214 6.38 -21.76 22.80
C GLY A 214 5.05 -21.99 22.06
N LEU A 215 4.97 -21.64 20.77
CA LEU A 215 3.81 -21.95 19.93
C LEU A 215 3.57 -23.47 19.85
N GLU A 216 4.61 -24.26 19.59
CA GLU A 216 4.49 -25.72 19.42
C GLU A 216 3.93 -26.40 20.67
N ALA A 217 4.39 -26.02 21.86
CA ALA A 217 3.89 -26.56 23.12
C ALA A 217 2.40 -26.24 23.36
N ASP A 218 1.94 -25.06 22.90
CA ASP A 218 0.54 -24.68 22.99
C ASP A 218 -0.31 -25.41 21.93
N LEU A 219 0.25 -25.67 20.75
CA LEU A 219 -0.39 -26.50 19.74
C LEU A 219 -0.52 -27.94 20.21
N ASP A 220 0.50 -28.52 20.86
CA ASP A 220 0.45 -29.84 21.47
C ASP A 220 -0.66 -29.95 22.53
N ALA A 221 -0.74 -28.96 23.42
CA ALA A 221 -1.80 -28.89 24.42
C ALA A 221 -3.18 -28.81 23.77
N ALA A 222 -3.32 -28.05 22.68
CA ALA A 222 -4.59 -27.90 21.98
C ALA A 222 -4.97 -29.17 21.20
N LEU A 223 -3.98 -29.88 20.64
CA LEU A 223 -4.16 -31.17 19.96
C LEU A 223 -4.65 -32.28 20.91
N ALA A 224 -4.36 -32.17 22.21
CA ALA A 224 -4.90 -33.10 23.21
C ALA A 224 -6.40 -32.92 23.45
N GLU A 225 -6.95 -31.74 23.19
CA GLU A 225 -8.35 -31.40 23.46
C GLU A 225 -9.22 -31.37 22.20
N ARG A 226 -8.65 -31.01 21.05
CA ARG A 226 -9.39 -30.75 19.80
C ARG A 226 -8.63 -31.25 18.57
N PRO A 227 -9.35 -31.62 17.49
CA PRO A 227 -8.71 -31.94 16.22
C PRO A 227 -7.91 -30.77 15.66
N ALA A 228 -6.78 -31.05 15.00
CA ALA A 228 -5.89 -30.07 14.37
C ALA A 228 -6.66 -29.02 13.52
N LEU A 229 -7.67 -29.47 12.78
CA LEU A 229 -8.53 -28.63 11.95
C LEU A 229 -9.37 -27.60 12.72
N SER A 230 -9.89 -27.98 13.89
CA SER A 230 -10.67 -27.06 14.75
C SER A 230 -9.75 -25.99 15.33
N ILE A 231 -8.52 -26.34 15.70
CA ILE A 231 -7.52 -25.38 16.19
C ILE A 231 -7.25 -24.31 15.14
N ILE A 232 -7.04 -24.70 13.88
CA ILE A 232 -6.86 -23.75 12.78
C ILE A 232 -8.12 -22.89 12.60
N ASN A 233 -9.27 -23.53 12.40
CA ASN A 233 -10.48 -22.84 11.95
C ASN A 233 -11.11 -21.93 13.01
N ASP A 234 -11.11 -22.36 14.27
CA ASP A 234 -11.86 -21.70 15.34
C ASP A 234 -10.98 -20.76 16.17
N ILE A 235 -9.67 -21.03 16.25
CA ILE A 235 -8.74 -20.30 17.12
C ILE A 235 -7.80 -19.44 16.28
N LEU A 236 -6.95 -20.06 15.44
CA LEU A 236 -5.88 -19.34 14.74
C LEU A 236 -6.43 -18.35 13.70
N LEU A 237 -7.46 -18.73 12.96
CA LEU A 237 -8.10 -17.86 11.98
C LEU A 237 -8.82 -16.67 12.62
N ASP A 238 -9.39 -16.83 13.81
CA ASP A 238 -10.00 -15.72 14.54
C ASP A 238 -8.93 -14.71 14.99
N GLY A 239 -7.75 -15.18 15.39
CA GLY A 239 -6.59 -14.32 15.62
C GLY A 239 -6.16 -13.52 14.37
N MET A 240 -6.12 -14.18 13.20
CA MET A 240 -5.81 -13.52 11.92
C MET A 240 -6.86 -12.50 11.49
N LYS A 241 -8.13 -12.71 11.84
CA LYS A 241 -9.20 -11.74 11.59
C LYS A 241 -8.94 -10.44 12.37
N VAL A 242 -8.56 -10.54 13.64
CA VAL A 242 -8.20 -9.38 14.46
C VAL A 242 -7.01 -8.62 13.87
N VAL A 243 -5.99 -9.33 13.37
CA VAL A 243 -4.86 -8.72 12.65
C VAL A 243 -5.34 -7.93 11.43
N GLY A 244 -6.26 -8.51 10.65
CA GLY A 244 -6.89 -7.85 9.51
C GLY A 244 -7.64 -6.58 9.90
N ASP A 245 -8.42 -6.61 10.98
CA ASP A 245 -9.18 -5.47 11.49
C ASP A 245 -8.25 -4.34 11.98
N LEU A 246 -7.21 -4.68 12.74
CA LEU A 246 -6.21 -3.71 13.23
C LEU A 246 -5.43 -3.05 12.09
N PHE A 247 -5.08 -3.81 11.04
CA PHE A 247 -4.44 -3.28 9.85
C PHE A 247 -5.39 -2.38 9.04
N GLY A 248 -6.64 -2.82 8.85
CA GLY A 248 -7.68 -2.05 8.17
C GLY A 248 -7.99 -0.71 8.85
N ALA A 249 -7.90 -0.67 10.18
CA ALA A 249 -8.02 0.54 10.99
C ALA A 249 -6.76 1.41 11.05
N GLY A 250 -5.63 0.97 10.48
CA GLY A 250 -4.34 1.66 10.55
C GLY A 250 -3.63 1.57 11.91
N GLN A 251 -4.12 0.72 12.82
CA GLN A 251 -3.56 0.52 14.16
C GLN A 251 -2.42 -0.50 14.18
N MET A 252 -2.30 -1.31 13.12
CA MET A 252 -1.20 -2.25 12.91
C MET A 252 -0.51 -1.94 11.57
N GLN A 253 0.82 -1.95 11.56
CA GLN A 253 1.63 -1.68 10.38
C GLN A 253 1.93 -2.97 9.60
N LEU A 254 2.16 -2.87 8.29
CA LEU A 254 2.42 -4.02 7.40
C LEU A 254 3.50 -5.00 7.92
N PRO A 255 4.64 -4.57 8.50
CA PRO A 255 5.63 -5.50 9.04
C PRO A 255 5.07 -6.47 10.10
N PHE A 256 4.15 -6.01 10.95
CA PHE A 256 3.54 -6.83 11.99
C PHE A 256 2.49 -7.80 11.43
N VAL A 257 1.81 -7.40 10.36
CA VAL A 257 0.90 -8.31 9.63
C VAL A 257 1.68 -9.46 9.01
N LEU A 258 2.85 -9.18 8.43
CA LEU A 258 3.72 -10.19 7.86
C LEU A 258 4.29 -11.12 8.95
N GLN A 259 4.69 -10.57 10.10
CA GLN A 259 5.14 -11.37 11.24
C GLN A 259 4.03 -12.30 11.76
N SER A 260 2.80 -11.81 11.88
CA SER A 260 1.64 -12.61 12.29
C SER A 260 1.37 -13.74 11.29
N ALA A 261 1.50 -13.45 9.99
CA ALA A 261 1.39 -14.44 8.93
C ALA A 261 2.49 -15.52 8.98
N GLU A 262 3.72 -15.17 9.34
CA GLU A 262 4.79 -16.15 9.53
C GLU A 262 4.50 -17.12 10.68
N VAL A 263 3.97 -16.61 11.80
CA VAL A 263 3.56 -17.45 12.94
C VAL A 263 2.36 -18.31 12.59
N MET A 264 1.38 -17.77 11.87
CA MET A 264 0.25 -18.53 11.34
C MET A 264 0.73 -19.69 10.44
N LYS A 265 1.64 -19.41 9.50
CA LYS A 265 2.21 -20.43 8.63
C LYS A 265 2.96 -21.51 9.41
N ALA A 266 3.73 -21.12 10.42
CA ALA A 266 4.42 -22.06 11.30
C ALA A 266 3.44 -22.95 12.07
N ALA A 267 2.33 -22.38 12.57
CA ALA A 267 1.30 -23.13 13.28
C ALA A 267 0.60 -24.15 12.36
N VAL A 268 0.22 -23.74 11.15
CA VAL A 268 -0.41 -24.66 10.18
C VAL A 268 0.54 -25.78 9.78
N ALA A 269 1.81 -25.47 9.48
CA ALA A 269 2.82 -26.47 9.14
C ALA A 269 3.06 -27.47 10.29
N TYR A 270 2.91 -27.02 11.55
CA TYR A 270 3.02 -27.88 12.71
C TYR A 270 1.79 -28.79 12.88
N LEU A 271 0.59 -28.28 12.61
CA LEU A 271 -0.66 -29.02 12.75
C LEU A 271 -0.96 -29.98 11.59
N GLU A 272 -0.42 -29.71 10.39
CA GLU A 272 -0.64 -30.48 9.16
C GLU A 272 -0.35 -31.99 9.31
N PRO A 273 0.74 -32.45 9.96
CA PRO A 273 0.99 -33.88 10.19
C PRO A 273 -0.02 -34.55 11.14
N HIS A 274 -0.72 -33.77 11.96
CA HIS A 274 -1.73 -34.23 12.93
C HIS A 274 -3.15 -34.16 12.39
N MET A 275 -3.32 -33.76 11.13
CA MET A 275 -4.59 -33.82 10.44
C MET A 275 -4.84 -35.24 9.94
N ASP A 276 -6.00 -35.80 10.26
CA ASP A 276 -6.46 -37.03 9.63
C ASP A 276 -6.51 -36.83 8.11
N LYS A 277 -5.85 -37.71 7.34
CA LYS A 277 -5.88 -37.69 5.87
C LYS A 277 -7.29 -37.86 5.29
N SER A 278 -8.27 -38.22 6.13
CA SER A 278 -9.69 -38.35 5.82
C SER A 278 -10.51 -37.09 6.12
N ALA A 279 -9.91 -36.05 6.69
CA ALA A 279 -10.57 -34.77 6.97
C ALA A 279 -10.08 -33.71 5.97
N GLU A 280 -10.47 -33.85 4.70
CA GLU A 280 -10.48 -32.73 3.76
C GLU A 280 -11.47 -31.67 4.27
N SER A 281 -11.01 -30.73 5.09
CA SER A 281 -11.84 -29.60 5.51
C SER A 281 -11.03 -28.30 5.60
N GLY A 282 -10.25 -27.98 4.57
CA GLY A 282 -9.91 -26.58 4.30
C GLY A 282 -11.19 -25.76 4.10
N LYS A 283 -11.18 -24.45 4.36
CA LYS A 283 -12.37 -23.60 4.15
C LYS A 283 -12.91 -23.69 2.71
N GLY A 284 -12.03 -24.01 1.78
CA GLY A 284 -12.22 -24.31 0.38
C GLY A 284 -10.87 -24.30 -0.34
N ARG A 285 -10.88 -24.71 -1.61
CA ARG A 285 -9.71 -24.83 -2.47
C ARG A 285 -9.88 -23.96 -3.71
N ILE A 286 -8.87 -23.16 -4.03
CA ILE A 286 -8.90 -22.23 -5.17
C ILE A 286 -7.70 -22.44 -6.09
N VAL A 287 -7.95 -22.51 -7.40
CA VAL A 287 -6.89 -22.40 -8.41
C VAL A 287 -6.71 -20.94 -8.77
N LEU A 288 -5.49 -20.40 -8.58
CA LEU A 288 -5.13 -19.04 -8.95
C LEU A 288 -4.18 -19.02 -10.15
N ALA A 289 -4.54 -18.26 -11.17
CA ALA A 289 -3.74 -18.14 -12.38
C ALA A 289 -3.73 -16.72 -12.96
N THR A 290 -2.58 -16.26 -13.46
CA THR A 290 -2.56 -15.11 -14.39
C THR A 290 -2.79 -15.62 -15.81
N VAL A 291 -3.75 -15.03 -16.51
CA VAL A 291 -4.22 -15.52 -17.82
C VAL A 291 -3.15 -15.49 -18.91
N LYS A 292 -3.38 -16.26 -19.99
CA LYS A 292 -2.50 -16.37 -21.16
C LYS A 292 -2.08 -15.00 -21.68
N GLY A 293 -0.77 -14.86 -21.94
CA GLY A 293 -0.19 -13.64 -22.51
C GLY A 293 0.07 -12.54 -21.49
N ASP A 294 -0.24 -12.76 -20.21
CA ASP A 294 0.00 -11.80 -19.14
C ASP A 294 1.05 -12.33 -18.14
N VAL A 295 2.00 -11.46 -17.79
CA VAL A 295 3.16 -11.74 -16.92
C VAL A 295 2.99 -11.23 -15.50
N HIS A 296 2.00 -10.37 -15.27
CA HIS A 296 1.91 -9.63 -14.01
C HIS A 296 1.32 -10.53 -12.91
N ASP A 297 2.02 -10.65 -11.78
CA ASP A 297 1.68 -11.60 -10.72
C ASP A 297 1.66 -11.01 -9.30
N ILE A 298 2.11 -9.77 -9.11
CA ILE A 298 2.17 -9.13 -7.79
C ILE A 298 0.82 -9.19 -7.07
N GLY A 299 -0.26 -8.76 -7.75
CA GLY A 299 -1.61 -8.79 -7.17
C GLY A 299 -2.11 -10.22 -6.89
N LYS A 300 -1.78 -11.18 -7.76
CA LYS A 300 -2.14 -12.61 -7.57
C LYS A 300 -1.44 -13.19 -6.34
N ASN A 301 -0.14 -12.93 -6.18
CA ASN A 301 0.63 -13.43 -5.04
C ASN A 301 0.15 -12.82 -3.72
N LEU A 302 -0.31 -11.57 -3.73
CA LEU A 302 -0.96 -10.98 -2.56
C LEU A 302 -2.28 -11.71 -2.22
N VAL A 303 -3.11 -12.00 -3.22
CA VAL A 303 -4.35 -12.79 -3.02
C VAL A 303 -4.04 -14.18 -2.48
N ASP A 304 -3.02 -14.85 -3.04
CA ASP A 304 -2.54 -16.14 -2.57
C ASP A 304 -2.17 -16.09 -1.08
N ILE A 305 -1.30 -15.15 -0.68
CA ILE A 305 -0.89 -14.97 0.72
C ILE A 305 -2.13 -14.75 1.62
N ILE A 306 -3.05 -13.87 1.22
CA ILE A 306 -4.23 -13.54 2.02
C ILE A 306 -5.16 -14.75 2.16
N LEU A 307 -5.45 -15.49 1.08
CA LEU A 307 -6.33 -16.66 1.13
C LEU A 307 -5.69 -17.81 1.91
N SER A 308 -4.42 -18.11 1.64
CA SER A 308 -3.64 -19.13 2.35
C SER A 308 -3.60 -18.85 3.86
N ASN A 309 -3.37 -17.59 4.25
CA ASN A 309 -3.39 -17.19 5.66
C ASN A 309 -4.79 -17.24 6.31
N ASN A 310 -5.85 -17.31 5.50
CA ASN A 310 -7.24 -17.37 5.97
C ASN A 310 -7.83 -18.80 5.92
N GLY A 311 -6.99 -19.83 5.73
CA GLY A 311 -7.40 -21.23 5.82
C GLY A 311 -7.93 -21.82 4.51
N TYR A 312 -7.69 -21.14 3.38
CA TYR A 312 -7.97 -21.65 2.05
C TYR A 312 -6.75 -22.36 1.47
N GLU A 313 -6.97 -23.46 0.74
CA GLU A 313 -5.90 -24.08 -0.03
C GLU A 313 -5.78 -23.40 -1.39
N VAL A 314 -4.62 -22.81 -1.66
CA VAL A 314 -4.37 -22.04 -2.88
C VAL A 314 -3.43 -22.80 -3.82
N ILE A 315 -3.95 -23.22 -4.98
CA ILE A 315 -3.19 -23.83 -6.07
C ILE A 315 -2.82 -22.73 -7.06
N ASN A 316 -1.68 -22.09 -6.79
CA ASN A 316 -1.14 -21.03 -7.63
C ASN A 316 -0.32 -21.63 -8.79
N ILE A 317 -0.90 -21.66 -10.00
CA ILE A 317 -0.26 -22.21 -11.19
C ILE A 317 0.58 -21.19 -11.98
N GLY A 318 0.80 -19.99 -11.42
CA GLY A 318 1.72 -19.00 -11.97
C GLY A 318 1.12 -18.10 -13.06
N ILE A 319 1.95 -17.74 -14.04
CA ILE A 319 1.66 -16.72 -15.07
C ILE A 319 1.51 -17.29 -16.48
N LYS A 320 0.91 -16.52 -17.39
CA LYS A 320 0.68 -16.88 -18.80
C LYS A 320 -0.09 -18.18 -18.99
N GLN A 321 -1.01 -18.51 -18.09
CA GLN A 321 -1.66 -19.81 -18.09
C GLN A 321 -2.83 -19.86 -19.10
N PRO A 322 -2.84 -20.85 -20.02
CA PRO A 322 -4.00 -21.09 -20.88
C PRO A 322 -5.17 -21.70 -20.08
N ILE A 323 -6.40 -21.52 -20.57
CA ILE A 323 -7.59 -22.08 -19.90
C ILE A 323 -7.54 -23.59 -19.73
N SER A 324 -6.92 -24.34 -20.65
CA SER A 324 -6.74 -25.78 -20.49
C SER A 324 -5.95 -26.12 -19.23
N ALA A 325 -4.84 -25.42 -18.96
CA ALA A 325 -4.03 -25.64 -17.76
C ALA A 325 -4.78 -25.24 -16.48
N ILE A 326 -5.57 -24.17 -16.53
CA ILE A 326 -6.42 -23.75 -15.40
C ILE A 326 -7.45 -24.83 -15.08
N LEU A 327 -8.16 -25.35 -16.10
CA LEU A 327 -9.18 -26.38 -15.92
C LEU A 327 -8.56 -27.73 -15.50
N GLU A 328 -7.43 -28.12 -16.09
CA GLU A 328 -6.70 -29.33 -15.69
C GLU A 328 -6.22 -29.25 -14.24
N ALA A 329 -5.76 -28.07 -13.79
CA ALA A 329 -5.39 -27.86 -12.40
C ALA A 329 -6.63 -27.89 -11.48
N ALA A 330 -7.75 -27.31 -11.91
CA ALA A 330 -9.00 -27.34 -11.15
C ALA A 330 -9.55 -28.76 -11.00
N GLU A 331 -9.43 -29.60 -12.02
CA GLU A 331 -9.80 -31.02 -11.95
C GLU A 331 -8.79 -31.83 -11.13
N ARG A 332 -7.50 -31.70 -11.40
CA ARG A 332 -6.44 -32.48 -10.72
C ARG A 332 -6.46 -32.25 -9.21
N HIS A 333 -6.77 -31.04 -8.80
CA HIS A 333 -6.78 -30.65 -7.40
C HIS A 333 -8.20 -30.51 -6.87
N ASP A 334 -9.26 -31.01 -7.50
CA ASP A 334 -10.63 -30.90 -6.97
C ASP A 334 -10.98 -29.51 -6.42
N ALA A 335 -10.65 -28.47 -7.20
CA ALA A 335 -10.82 -27.09 -6.76
C ALA A 335 -12.29 -26.75 -6.56
N ASP A 336 -12.59 -25.89 -5.59
CA ASP A 336 -13.93 -25.33 -5.39
C ASP A 336 -14.16 -24.12 -6.29
N VAL A 337 -13.11 -23.33 -6.51
CA VAL A 337 -13.20 -22.01 -7.15
C VAL A 337 -12.03 -21.81 -8.12
N ILE A 338 -12.28 -21.10 -9.23
CA ILE A 338 -11.25 -20.67 -10.18
C ILE A 338 -11.06 -19.15 -10.06
N GLY A 339 -9.85 -18.70 -9.74
CA GLY A 339 -9.47 -17.29 -9.74
C GLY A 339 -8.54 -16.95 -10.91
N MET A 340 -8.94 -15.96 -11.71
CA MET A 340 -8.14 -15.44 -12.83
C MET A 340 -7.72 -14.00 -12.59
N SER A 341 -6.42 -13.72 -12.77
CA SER A 341 -5.80 -12.40 -12.64
C SER A 341 -5.31 -11.87 -13.98
N GLY A 342 -5.37 -10.56 -14.17
CA GLY A 342 -4.84 -9.88 -15.37
C GLY A 342 -4.67 -8.37 -15.19
N LEU A 343 -3.56 -7.83 -15.72
CA LEU A 343 -3.25 -6.40 -15.69
C LEU A 343 -3.52 -5.71 -17.03
N LEU A 344 -3.36 -6.40 -18.16
CA LEU A 344 -3.50 -5.78 -19.49
C LEU A 344 -4.96 -5.73 -19.95
N VAL A 345 -5.30 -4.75 -20.81
CA VAL A 345 -6.61 -4.70 -21.47
C VAL A 345 -6.85 -5.97 -22.30
N LYS A 346 -5.81 -6.51 -22.93
CA LYS A 346 -5.93 -7.78 -23.66
C LYS A 346 -6.27 -8.96 -22.72
N SER A 347 -5.84 -8.90 -21.46
CA SER A 347 -6.14 -9.93 -20.46
C SER A 347 -7.63 -10.01 -20.15
N THR A 348 -8.37 -8.90 -20.22
CA THR A 348 -9.83 -8.90 -20.00
C THR A 348 -10.58 -9.59 -21.14
N VAL A 349 -10.04 -9.51 -22.37
CA VAL A 349 -10.53 -10.25 -23.53
C VAL A 349 -10.21 -11.74 -23.38
N VAL A 350 -8.99 -12.08 -22.97
CA VAL A 350 -8.61 -13.48 -22.70
C VAL A 350 -9.49 -14.10 -21.60
N MET A 351 -9.81 -13.35 -20.53
CA MET A 351 -10.75 -13.84 -19.51
C MET A 351 -12.16 -14.10 -20.07
N LYS A 352 -12.65 -13.25 -20.99
CA LYS A 352 -13.91 -13.48 -21.68
C LYS A 352 -13.85 -14.75 -22.55
N GLU A 353 -12.79 -14.90 -23.33
CA GLU A 353 -12.55 -16.08 -24.17
C GLU A 353 -12.48 -17.35 -23.31
N ASN A 354 -11.82 -17.30 -22.15
CA ASN A 354 -11.75 -18.39 -21.19
C ASN A 354 -13.15 -18.81 -20.69
N LEU A 355 -14.02 -17.84 -20.36
CA LEU A 355 -15.40 -18.14 -19.95
C LEU A 355 -16.21 -18.76 -21.09
N GLN A 356 -16.06 -18.27 -22.32
CA GLN A 356 -16.71 -18.85 -23.50
C GLN A 356 -16.23 -20.27 -23.77
N GLU A 357 -14.94 -20.53 -23.59
CA GLU A 357 -14.36 -21.87 -23.72
C GLU A 357 -14.90 -22.81 -22.63
N MET A 358 -15.07 -22.34 -21.40
CA MET A 358 -15.72 -23.11 -20.33
C MET A 358 -17.17 -23.48 -20.69
N VAL A 359 -17.90 -22.58 -21.35
CA VAL A 359 -19.25 -22.86 -21.88
C VAL A 359 -19.20 -23.90 -22.99
N ALA A 360 -18.31 -23.73 -23.98
CA ALA A 360 -18.15 -24.65 -25.09
C ALA A 360 -17.78 -26.07 -24.64
N ARG A 361 -17.00 -26.20 -23.55
CA ARG A 361 -16.65 -27.48 -22.92
C ARG A 361 -17.71 -28.04 -21.97
N GLY A 362 -18.82 -27.32 -21.75
CA GLY A 362 -19.89 -27.75 -20.85
C GLY A 362 -19.53 -27.73 -19.36
N VAL A 363 -18.50 -26.98 -18.95
CA VAL A 363 -18.02 -26.91 -17.56
C VAL A 363 -18.37 -25.60 -16.85
N ALA A 364 -19.18 -24.75 -17.48
CA ALA A 364 -19.52 -23.43 -16.94
C ALA A 364 -20.15 -23.45 -15.54
N HIS A 365 -20.90 -24.51 -15.19
CA HIS A 365 -21.55 -24.65 -13.88
C HIS A 365 -20.72 -25.41 -12.85
N ARG A 366 -19.53 -25.90 -13.21
CA ARG A 366 -18.72 -26.74 -12.30
C ARG A 366 -17.98 -25.91 -11.24
N TRP A 367 -17.49 -24.74 -11.61
CA TRP A 367 -16.71 -23.88 -10.71
C TRP A 367 -17.17 -22.42 -10.81
N PRO A 368 -17.47 -21.78 -9.67
CA PRO A 368 -17.55 -20.32 -9.60
C PRO A 368 -16.21 -19.69 -10.00
N VAL A 369 -16.28 -18.59 -10.75
CA VAL A 369 -15.12 -17.89 -11.28
C VAL A 369 -14.96 -16.52 -10.63
N LEU A 370 -13.80 -16.26 -10.01
CA LEU A 370 -13.42 -14.96 -9.46
C LEU A 370 -12.46 -14.27 -10.42
N LEU A 371 -12.82 -13.09 -10.90
CA LEU A 371 -12.00 -12.26 -11.79
C LEU A 371 -11.45 -11.06 -11.05
N GLY A 372 -10.15 -10.83 -11.18
CA GLY A 372 -9.47 -9.69 -10.56
C GLY A 372 -8.34 -9.12 -11.43
N GLY A 373 -7.90 -7.92 -11.08
CA GLY A 373 -6.76 -7.26 -11.69
C GLY A 373 -7.08 -5.89 -12.29
N ALA A 374 -6.03 -5.11 -12.55
CA ALA A 374 -6.11 -3.65 -12.74
C ALA A 374 -6.91 -3.23 -13.98
N ALA A 375 -6.94 -4.04 -15.04
CA ALA A 375 -7.71 -3.73 -16.25
C ALA A 375 -9.19 -4.09 -16.13
N LEU A 376 -9.60 -4.89 -15.14
CA LEU A 376 -11.01 -5.26 -14.97
C LEU A 376 -11.77 -4.19 -14.21
N THR A 377 -12.98 -3.93 -14.70
CA THR A 377 -13.96 -3.12 -13.99
C THR A 377 -15.11 -3.99 -13.52
N ARG A 378 -15.68 -3.63 -12.37
CA ARG A 378 -16.88 -4.29 -11.84
C ARG A 378 -18.00 -4.37 -12.88
N ALA A 379 -18.22 -3.28 -13.63
CA ALA A 379 -19.27 -3.21 -14.63
C ALA A 379 -19.06 -4.20 -15.77
N TYR A 380 -17.82 -4.39 -16.24
CA TYR A 380 -17.53 -5.37 -17.30
C TYR A 380 -17.80 -6.81 -16.86
N VAL A 381 -17.40 -7.17 -15.63
CA VAL A 381 -17.63 -8.52 -15.11
C VAL A 381 -19.10 -8.77 -14.80
N GLU A 382 -19.71 -7.88 -14.00
CA GLU A 382 -21.08 -8.06 -13.50
C GLU A 382 -22.13 -7.83 -14.59
N ASP A 383 -21.88 -7.02 -15.63
CA ASP A 383 -22.82 -6.80 -16.72
C ASP A 383 -22.49 -7.69 -17.93
N ASP A 384 -21.32 -7.49 -18.56
CA ASP A 384 -21.02 -8.07 -19.86
C ASP A 384 -20.64 -9.56 -19.75
N LEU A 385 -19.75 -9.94 -18.82
CA LEU A 385 -19.29 -11.34 -18.70
C LEU A 385 -20.36 -12.25 -18.12
N ARG A 386 -21.08 -11.80 -17.10
CA ARG A 386 -22.18 -12.57 -16.51
C ARG A 386 -23.37 -12.76 -17.44
N ALA A 387 -23.54 -11.93 -18.48
CA ALA A 387 -24.54 -12.17 -19.53
C ALA A 387 -24.13 -13.30 -20.50
N LEU A 388 -22.83 -13.56 -20.63
CA LEU A 388 -22.27 -14.54 -21.56
C LEU A 388 -21.95 -15.88 -20.89
N PHE A 389 -21.76 -15.87 -19.58
CA PHE A 389 -21.40 -17.04 -18.80
C PHE A 389 -22.61 -17.49 -17.96
N PRO A 390 -23.18 -18.67 -18.20
CA PRO A 390 -24.35 -19.17 -17.49
C PRO A 390 -24.02 -19.62 -16.05
N GLY A 391 -22.73 -19.79 -15.72
CA GLY A 391 -22.26 -20.09 -14.38
C GLY A 391 -22.07 -18.85 -13.51
N GLU A 392 -21.51 -19.06 -12.32
CA GLU A 392 -21.22 -17.98 -11.36
C GLU A 392 -19.90 -17.28 -11.71
N VAL A 393 -19.95 -15.95 -11.93
CA VAL A 393 -18.77 -15.12 -12.14
C VAL A 393 -18.84 -13.85 -11.29
N HIS A 394 -17.77 -13.59 -10.55
CA HIS A 394 -17.68 -12.49 -9.58
C HIS A 394 -16.44 -11.64 -9.80
N TYR A 395 -16.54 -10.36 -9.47
CA TYR A 395 -15.41 -9.43 -9.51
C TYR A 395 -14.89 -9.12 -8.11
N ALA A 396 -13.59 -9.30 -7.91
CA ALA A 396 -12.86 -8.87 -6.73
C ALA A 396 -11.96 -7.68 -7.06
N ARG A 397 -12.16 -6.53 -6.39
CA ARG A 397 -11.31 -5.35 -6.61
C ARG A 397 -9.90 -5.52 -6.04
N ASP A 398 -9.80 -6.18 -4.90
CA ASP A 398 -8.56 -6.42 -4.16
C ASP A 398 -8.63 -7.75 -3.38
N ALA A 399 -7.53 -8.12 -2.72
CA ALA A 399 -7.40 -9.40 -2.04
C ALA A 399 -8.40 -9.59 -0.90
N PHE A 400 -8.80 -8.52 -0.21
CA PHE A 400 -9.77 -8.59 0.89
C PHE A 400 -11.19 -8.81 0.36
N GLU A 401 -11.57 -8.11 -0.72
CA GLU A 401 -12.83 -8.41 -1.38
C GLU A 401 -12.86 -9.84 -1.95
N GLY A 402 -11.71 -10.33 -2.45
CA GLY A 402 -11.53 -11.71 -2.88
C GLY A 402 -11.78 -12.71 -1.73
N LEU A 403 -11.21 -12.46 -0.55
CA LEU A 403 -11.44 -13.27 0.65
C LEU A 403 -12.92 -13.30 1.04
N ALA A 404 -13.57 -12.13 1.12
CA ALA A 404 -14.99 -12.04 1.46
C ALA A 404 -15.90 -12.72 0.43
N LEU A 405 -15.52 -12.70 -0.86
CA LEU A 405 -16.22 -13.46 -1.89
C LEU A 405 -16.02 -14.96 -1.73
N MET A 406 -14.80 -15.40 -1.44
CA MET A 406 -14.50 -16.81 -1.19
C MET A 406 -15.31 -17.35 0.00
N ASP A 407 -15.38 -16.60 1.11
CA ASP A 407 -16.20 -16.97 2.28
C ASP A 407 -17.68 -17.16 1.92
N ARG A 408 -18.23 -16.24 1.10
CA ARG A 408 -19.63 -16.33 0.63
C ARG A 408 -19.85 -17.50 -0.32
N VAL A 409 -18.96 -17.72 -1.29
CA VAL A 409 -19.06 -18.84 -2.24
C VAL A 409 -19.04 -20.17 -1.50
N MET A 410 -18.12 -20.33 -0.55
CA MET A 410 -18.04 -21.56 0.23
C MET A 410 -19.20 -21.72 1.21
N ALA A 411 -19.75 -20.63 1.77
CA ALA A 411 -20.98 -20.68 2.55
C ALA A 411 -22.18 -21.13 1.70
N ALA A 412 -22.33 -20.60 0.49
CA ALA A 412 -23.39 -21.01 -0.43
C ALA A 412 -23.27 -22.49 -0.84
N LYS A 413 -22.04 -22.97 -1.12
CA LYS A 413 -21.78 -24.40 -1.42
C LYS A 413 -22.19 -25.32 -0.27
N ARG A 414 -22.09 -24.86 0.99
CA ARG A 414 -22.52 -25.58 2.20
C ARG A 414 -24.01 -25.41 2.55
N GLY A 415 -24.82 -24.80 1.69
CA GLY A 415 -26.26 -24.58 1.90
C GLY A 415 -26.62 -23.33 2.70
N GLY A 416 -25.67 -22.39 2.85
CA GLY A 416 -25.87 -21.10 3.51
C GLY A 416 -26.43 -20.00 2.59
N THR A 417 -26.24 -18.75 2.98
CA THR A 417 -26.73 -17.54 2.28
C THR A 417 -26.26 -17.49 0.82
N PRO A 418 -27.11 -17.05 -0.13
CA PRO A 418 -26.72 -16.84 -1.53
C PRO A 418 -25.49 -15.92 -1.67
N VAL A 419 -24.61 -16.20 -2.63
CA VAL A 419 -23.37 -15.42 -2.86
C VAL A 419 -23.67 -13.95 -3.18
N VAL A 420 -24.80 -13.71 -3.87
CA VAL A 420 -25.30 -12.37 -4.18
C VAL A 420 -26.70 -12.21 -3.58
N ASP A 421 -26.88 -11.12 -2.85
CA ASP A 421 -28.17 -10.72 -2.28
C ASP A 421 -29.23 -10.51 -3.37
N PRO A 422 -30.45 -11.05 -3.23
CA PRO A 422 -31.57 -10.82 -4.16
C PRO A 422 -31.82 -9.34 -4.50
N GLU A 423 -31.65 -8.41 -3.55
CA GLU A 423 -31.81 -6.97 -3.82
C GLU A 423 -30.73 -6.46 -4.79
N ARG A 424 -29.51 -6.96 -4.64
CA ARG A 424 -28.37 -6.60 -5.48
C ARG A 424 -28.49 -7.21 -6.87
N GLU A 425 -29.06 -8.41 -6.97
CA GLU A 425 -29.40 -9.03 -8.25
C GLU A 425 -30.43 -8.19 -9.01
N ALA A 426 -31.49 -7.74 -8.35
CA ALA A 426 -32.50 -6.86 -8.95
C ALA A 426 -31.91 -5.52 -9.41
N ALA A 427 -30.98 -4.93 -8.63
CA ALA A 427 -30.29 -3.70 -9.00
C ALA A 427 -29.38 -3.86 -10.23
N LEU A 428 -28.71 -5.02 -10.36
CA LEU A 428 -27.89 -5.36 -11.53
C LEU A 428 -28.75 -5.48 -12.79
N GLU A 429 -29.87 -6.19 -12.72
CA GLU A 429 -30.82 -6.32 -13.84
C GLU A 429 -31.40 -4.98 -14.28
N ALA A 430 -31.79 -4.12 -13.34
CA ALA A 430 -32.25 -2.77 -13.65
C ALA A 430 -31.17 -1.93 -14.36
N ARG A 431 -29.90 -2.04 -13.93
CA ARG A 431 -28.76 -1.36 -14.56
C ARG A 431 -28.52 -1.85 -15.98
N ARG A 432 -28.59 -3.17 -16.20
CA ARG A 432 -28.45 -3.80 -17.52
C ARG A 432 -29.54 -3.33 -18.48
N ALA A 433 -30.80 -3.38 -18.06
CA ALA A 433 -31.93 -2.91 -18.87
C ALA A 433 -31.77 -1.44 -19.29
N ARG A 434 -31.29 -0.58 -18.38
CA ARG A 434 -31.03 0.84 -18.69
C ARG A 434 -29.92 1.01 -19.72
N ARG A 435 -28.82 0.25 -19.60
CA ARG A 435 -27.69 0.29 -20.55
C ARG A 435 -28.09 -0.24 -21.93
N ALA A 436 -28.87 -1.31 -22.01
CA ALA A 436 -29.36 -1.86 -23.27
C ALA A 436 -30.21 -0.83 -24.04
N ARG A 437 -31.14 -0.14 -23.35
CA ARG A 437 -31.95 0.94 -23.94
C ARG A 437 -31.09 2.09 -24.46
N HIS A 438 -30.09 2.53 -23.68
CA HIS A 438 -29.18 3.58 -24.12
C HIS A 438 -28.34 3.15 -25.33
N ARG A 439 -27.84 1.90 -25.34
CA ARG A 439 -27.05 1.36 -26.46
C ARG A 439 -27.88 1.27 -27.74
N ALA A 440 -29.14 0.84 -27.65
CA ALA A 440 -30.07 0.83 -28.79
C ALA A 440 -30.34 2.25 -29.33
N MET A 441 -30.60 3.22 -28.45
CA MET A 441 -30.79 4.61 -28.83
C MET A 441 -29.56 5.23 -29.52
N VAL A 442 -28.35 4.90 -29.05
CA VAL A 442 -27.11 5.36 -29.67
C VAL A 442 -26.89 4.69 -31.02
N ALA A 443 -27.13 3.37 -31.13
CA ALA A 443 -27.01 2.65 -32.39
C ALA A 443 -27.96 3.18 -33.47
N GLU A 444 -29.18 3.57 -33.10
CA GLU A 444 -30.15 4.20 -34.00
C GLU A 444 -29.73 5.60 -34.47
N ARG A 445 -28.93 6.31 -33.68
CA ARG A 445 -28.42 7.65 -34.00
C ARG A 445 -27.10 7.65 -34.77
N LEU A 446 -26.38 6.53 -34.77
CA LEU A 446 -25.11 6.43 -35.48
C LEU A 446 -25.36 6.14 -36.96
N PRO A 447 -24.68 6.84 -37.87
CA PRO A 447 -24.75 6.51 -39.29
C PRO A 447 -24.21 5.11 -39.56
N SER A 448 -24.70 4.47 -40.62
CA SER A 448 -24.23 3.15 -41.05
C SER A 448 -22.73 3.20 -41.39
N LEU A 449 -21.96 2.22 -40.89
CA LEU A 449 -20.54 2.08 -41.23
C LEU A 449 -20.33 1.51 -42.65
N ASP A 450 -21.37 0.91 -43.23
CA ASP A 450 -21.36 0.34 -44.58
C ASP A 450 -21.82 1.36 -45.64
N ASP A 451 -22.23 2.56 -45.23
CA ASP A 451 -22.63 3.64 -46.12
C ASP A 451 -21.42 4.51 -46.47
N ASP A 452 -20.78 4.16 -47.58
CA ASP A 452 -19.66 4.90 -48.17
C ASP A 452 -20.07 6.19 -48.88
N SER A 453 -21.39 6.46 -49.00
CA SER A 453 -21.93 7.70 -49.57
C SER A 453 -21.80 8.89 -48.60
N VAL A 454 -21.70 8.63 -47.29
CA VAL A 454 -21.48 9.65 -46.26
C VAL A 454 -20.00 10.00 -46.22
N ARG A 455 -19.63 11.02 -46.99
CA ARG A 455 -18.30 11.63 -46.97
C ARG A 455 -18.19 12.57 -45.77
N SER A 456 -17.10 12.46 -45.01
CA SER A 456 -16.75 13.48 -44.01
C SER A 456 -16.61 14.85 -44.69
N ASP A 457 -17.14 15.88 -44.04
CA ASP A 457 -17.07 17.30 -44.42
C ASP A 457 -15.68 17.92 -44.18
N VAL A 458 -14.72 17.11 -43.71
CA VAL A 458 -13.33 17.52 -43.52
C VAL A 458 -12.72 17.90 -44.88
N SER A 459 -12.27 19.16 -45.00
CA SER A 459 -11.58 19.66 -46.19
C SER A 459 -10.39 18.77 -46.56
N ARG A 460 -10.31 18.44 -47.84
CA ARG A 460 -9.23 17.64 -48.44
C ARG A 460 -8.17 18.50 -49.11
N ASP A 461 -8.30 19.81 -48.99
CA ASP A 461 -7.42 20.80 -49.61
C ASP A 461 -6.13 21.02 -48.80
N VAL A 462 -6.00 20.30 -47.68
CA VAL A 462 -4.81 20.31 -46.84
C VAL A 462 -3.70 19.52 -47.52
N GLU A 463 -2.57 20.18 -47.76
CA GLU A 463 -1.37 19.54 -48.27
C GLU A 463 -0.86 18.49 -47.26
N ILE A 464 -0.81 17.23 -47.69
CA ILE A 464 -0.37 16.13 -46.82
C ILE A 464 1.15 16.20 -46.70
N PRO A 465 1.71 16.39 -45.48
CA PRO A 465 3.14 16.46 -45.30
C PRO A 465 3.80 15.14 -45.67
N THR A 466 4.85 15.20 -46.49
CA THR A 466 5.63 14.01 -46.86
C THR A 466 6.47 13.57 -45.65
N PRO A 467 6.40 12.31 -45.21
CA PRO A 467 7.18 11.86 -44.06
C PRO A 467 8.68 11.87 -44.40
N PRO A 468 9.54 12.14 -43.41
CA PRO A 468 10.99 12.24 -43.63
C PRO A 468 11.64 10.91 -44.06
N PHE A 469 10.95 9.78 -43.86
CA PHE A 469 11.36 8.47 -44.36
C PHE A 469 10.15 7.54 -44.48
N PHE A 470 10.28 6.51 -45.33
CA PHE A 470 9.35 5.39 -45.44
C PHE A 470 10.05 4.10 -45.03
N GLY A 471 9.29 3.13 -44.50
CA GLY A 471 9.83 1.84 -44.05
C GLY A 471 10.43 1.87 -42.64
N SER A 472 11.03 0.74 -42.24
CA SER A 472 11.58 0.56 -40.88
C SER A 472 12.98 1.15 -40.76
N ARG A 473 13.21 1.95 -39.72
CA ARG A 473 14.54 2.49 -39.37
C ARG A 473 14.82 2.28 -37.89
N VAL A 474 15.94 1.67 -37.56
CA VAL A 474 16.40 1.53 -36.18
C VAL A 474 17.14 2.80 -35.77
N VAL A 475 16.63 3.49 -34.76
CA VAL A 475 17.29 4.66 -34.16
C VAL A 475 18.10 4.20 -32.95
N LYS A 476 19.40 4.46 -32.96
CA LYS A 476 20.34 4.14 -31.87
C LYS A 476 20.89 5.42 -31.27
N GLY A 477 21.42 5.33 -30.05
CA GLY A 477 22.12 6.46 -29.42
C GLY A 477 21.20 7.54 -28.84
N ILE A 478 19.93 7.23 -28.59
CA ILE A 478 19.01 8.13 -27.90
C ILE A 478 19.41 8.18 -26.41
N PRO A 479 19.77 9.34 -25.84
CA PRO A 479 20.16 9.45 -24.44
C PRO A 479 19.00 9.12 -23.48
N LEU A 480 19.30 8.50 -22.35
CA LEU A 480 18.28 8.15 -21.33
C LEU A 480 17.49 9.38 -20.86
N ALA A 481 18.15 10.52 -20.73
CA ALA A 481 17.53 11.79 -20.32
C ALA A 481 16.39 12.20 -21.27
N GLU A 482 16.51 11.88 -22.57
CA GLU A 482 15.51 12.21 -23.56
C GLU A 482 14.25 11.35 -23.37
N TYR A 483 14.38 10.05 -23.13
CA TYR A 483 13.26 9.17 -22.77
C TYR A 483 12.61 9.52 -21.43
N ALA A 484 13.43 9.82 -20.42
CA ALA A 484 12.95 10.19 -19.09
C ALA A 484 12.08 11.45 -19.13
N SER A 485 12.36 12.38 -20.06
CA SER A 485 11.56 13.60 -20.23
C SER A 485 10.14 13.36 -20.75
N PHE A 486 9.88 12.19 -21.35
CA PHE A 486 8.56 11.79 -21.86
C PHE A 486 7.76 10.94 -20.86
N LEU A 487 8.27 10.71 -19.65
CA LEU A 487 7.58 9.93 -18.64
C LEU A 487 6.25 10.60 -18.25
N ASP A 488 5.14 9.86 -18.32
CA ASP A 488 3.88 10.30 -17.71
C ASP A 488 3.97 10.12 -16.19
N GLU A 489 4.36 11.21 -15.54
CA GLU A 489 4.46 11.27 -14.10
C GLU A 489 3.10 11.00 -13.41
N ARG A 490 1.96 11.34 -14.04
CA ARG A 490 0.63 10.98 -13.48
C ARG A 490 0.47 9.49 -13.30
N ALA A 491 0.66 8.79 -14.40
CA ALA A 491 0.39 7.36 -14.49
C ALA A 491 1.37 6.62 -13.58
N THR A 492 2.61 7.09 -13.54
CA THR A 492 3.68 6.54 -12.70
C THR A 492 3.35 6.71 -11.22
N PHE A 493 3.15 7.93 -10.75
CA PHE A 493 3.01 8.18 -9.31
C PHE A 493 1.62 7.81 -8.78
N MET A 494 0.53 8.15 -9.49
CA MET A 494 -0.83 7.88 -9.00
C MET A 494 -1.27 6.44 -9.27
N GLY A 495 -1.00 5.94 -10.48
CA GLY A 495 -1.49 4.64 -10.94
C GLY A 495 -0.65 3.49 -10.41
N GLN A 496 0.66 3.53 -10.68
CA GLN A 496 1.55 2.42 -10.34
C GLN A 496 2.02 2.47 -8.89
N TRP A 497 2.37 3.66 -8.38
CA TRP A 497 2.93 3.81 -7.04
C TRP A 497 1.88 4.14 -5.98
N GLY A 498 0.60 4.20 -6.36
CA GLY A 498 -0.52 4.33 -5.44
C GLY A 498 -0.61 5.68 -4.71
N LEU A 499 0.04 6.74 -5.21
CA LEU A 499 0.00 8.07 -4.62
C LEU A 499 -1.42 8.65 -4.72
N ARG A 500 -2.16 8.65 -3.61
CA ARG A 500 -3.55 9.14 -3.56
C ARG A 500 -3.62 10.66 -3.40
N GLY A 501 -4.60 11.28 -4.06
CA GLY A 501 -4.95 12.70 -3.85
C GLY A 501 -5.59 12.93 -2.48
N ALA A 502 -5.41 14.13 -1.90
CA ALA A 502 -6.11 14.52 -0.67
C ALA A 502 -7.60 14.71 -0.97
N ARG A 503 -8.50 14.10 -0.18
CA ARG A 503 -9.95 14.34 -0.29
C ARG A 503 -10.27 15.79 0.11
N GLY A 504 -11.12 16.46 -0.64
CA GLY A 504 -11.72 17.75 -0.26
C GLY A 504 -11.14 19.00 -0.93
N GLY A 505 -10.28 18.89 -1.95
CA GLY A 505 -9.81 20.05 -2.72
C GLY A 505 -8.88 21.02 -1.96
N SER A 506 -8.56 20.75 -0.70
CA SER A 506 -7.70 21.56 0.16
C SER A 506 -6.21 21.20 0.09
N GLY A 507 -5.84 20.20 -0.72
CA GLY A 507 -4.44 19.83 -0.98
C GLY A 507 -3.91 20.42 -2.30
N PRO A 508 -2.58 20.57 -2.47
CA PRO A 508 -2.00 21.10 -3.70
C PRO A 508 -2.47 20.29 -4.90
N SER A 509 -2.88 21.00 -5.95
CA SER A 509 -3.39 20.43 -7.19
C SER A 509 -2.37 19.49 -7.83
N TYR A 510 -2.87 18.56 -8.64
CA TYR A 510 -2.08 17.51 -9.29
C TYR A 510 -0.86 18.07 -10.07
N ASP A 511 -1.03 19.14 -10.85
CA ASP A 511 0.07 19.81 -11.56
C ASP A 511 1.15 20.37 -10.62
N CYS A 512 0.78 20.72 -9.38
CA CYS A 512 1.69 21.28 -8.38
C CYS A 512 2.61 20.22 -7.74
N ARG A 513 2.26 18.92 -7.83
CA ARG A 513 3.08 17.82 -7.29
C ARG A 513 4.10 17.27 -8.30
N LEU A 514 3.85 17.44 -9.60
CA LEU A 514 4.65 16.85 -10.69
C LEU A 514 5.47 17.87 -11.49
N CYS A 515 5.00 19.12 -11.64
CA CYS A 515 5.73 20.18 -12.34
C CYS A 515 7.01 20.68 -11.62
N LYS A 516 7.58 19.88 -10.73
CA LYS A 516 8.79 20.19 -9.96
C LYS A 516 10.00 19.36 -10.39
N SER A 517 9.95 18.70 -11.56
CA SER A 517 11.14 18.18 -12.27
C SER A 517 11.89 19.31 -13.02
N PRO A 518 13.23 19.48 -12.86
CA PRO A 518 13.99 20.62 -13.42
C PRO A 518 14.09 20.67 -14.96
N ASN A 519 13.70 19.61 -15.68
CA ASN A 519 14.06 19.44 -17.10
C ASN A 519 13.10 20.07 -18.13
N GLN A 520 11.96 20.64 -17.73
CA GLN A 520 11.02 21.26 -18.69
C GLN A 520 11.27 22.76 -18.98
N ARG A 521 12.19 23.42 -18.29
CA ARG A 521 12.46 24.86 -18.49
C ARG A 521 13.32 25.21 -19.71
N ALA A 522 13.79 24.23 -20.49
CA ALA A 522 14.56 24.46 -21.72
C ALA A 522 13.70 24.40 -23.01
N ARG A 523 12.38 24.59 -22.95
CA ARG A 523 11.58 24.85 -24.16
C ARG A 523 11.59 26.36 -24.45
N PRO A 524 12.17 26.85 -25.56
CA PRO A 524 11.83 28.17 -26.03
C PRO A 524 10.35 28.16 -26.37
N LYS A 525 9.58 29.08 -25.77
CA LYS A 525 8.20 29.35 -26.21
C LYS A 525 8.27 29.73 -27.68
N SER A 526 7.86 28.83 -28.57
CA SER A 526 7.62 29.17 -29.98
C SER A 526 6.51 30.22 -30.00
N ARG A 527 6.90 31.49 -30.20
CA ARG A 527 5.94 32.53 -30.57
C ARG A 527 5.23 32.04 -31.84
N LYS A 528 3.90 32.05 -31.82
CA LYS A 528 3.10 31.96 -33.05
C LYS A 528 3.62 33.04 -34.02
N PRO A 529 3.91 32.73 -35.29
CA PRO A 529 4.12 33.78 -36.27
C PRO A 529 2.77 34.46 -36.50
N THR A 530 2.68 35.75 -36.14
CA THR A 530 1.69 36.64 -36.72
C THR A 530 2.06 36.88 -38.19
N SER A 531 1.04 36.96 -39.04
CA SER A 531 1.10 36.90 -40.50
C SER A 531 1.71 38.14 -41.19
N SER A 532 2.84 38.67 -40.73
CA SER A 532 3.41 39.90 -41.31
C SER A 532 4.89 39.85 -41.70
N ASP A 533 5.68 38.83 -41.33
CA ASP A 533 7.13 38.85 -41.59
C ASP A 533 7.63 37.61 -42.36
N LYS A 534 7.32 37.52 -43.65
CA LYS A 534 8.13 36.78 -44.65
C LYS A 534 8.03 37.43 -46.02
N THR A 535 8.73 38.55 -46.17
CA THR A 535 9.33 38.95 -47.45
C THR A 535 10.81 39.17 -47.16
N GLN A 536 11.69 38.73 -48.07
CA GLN A 536 13.17 38.66 -47.95
C GLN A 536 13.64 37.45 -47.12
N GLU A 537 14.55 36.58 -47.56
CA GLU A 537 15.47 36.60 -48.68
C GLU A 537 15.95 35.15 -48.95
N ARG A 538 16.03 34.81 -50.25
CA ARG A 538 16.80 33.77 -50.96
C ARG A 538 16.78 32.31 -50.49
#